data_AF-A0A7V1YJ30-F1
#
_entry.id   AF-A0A7V1YJ30-F1
#
_cell.length_a   1.000
_cell.length_b   1.000
_cell.length_c   1.000
_cell.angle_alpha   90.00
_cell.angle_beta   90.00
_cell.angle_gamma   90.00
#
_symmetry.space_group_name_H-M   'P 1'
#
loop_
_entity.id
_entity.type
_entity.pdbx_description
1 polymer ?
#
loop_
_entity_poly.entity_id
_entity_poly.type
_entity_poly.pdbx_seq_one_letter_code
_entity_poly.pdbx_strand_id
1 'polypeptide(L)'
;MVHGLKVAPAYAAPALLLSLLVRFDLPSPVPGISTGTITIRPSPSSALLWPLLLGAAAGAAGGLASARPILREGPGGGRTVAAALAGGWTMLVAALGLAFGGLLIHAAVSPRATAAYLRAVGSGGPERAAVALMHHLLVLPNQSLLVVAPAMGGCDGVYGSGFSVDLLCLTRFPVGVDLGGAEAPLRWPLAIPSLRTRPTPTPYLLFLLVPAVSAALGGRAAARRVATSSEALAAGALAGVVFAALFGAAVRLGSLRLGVAADLGGFGGGGGFAFGPEPLSTSLLALAWGTVGGALGALPGSRRLAASSGPLPSPAAQAQRGPEER
;
A
#
# COMPACT_ATOMS: atom_id res chain seq x y z
N MET A 1 -24.10 5.82 -3.89
CA MET A 1 -23.45 5.32 -5.13
C MET A 1 -23.26 6.39 -6.22
N VAL A 2 -24.23 7.28 -6.47
CA VAL A 2 -24.28 8.09 -7.70
C VAL A 2 -23.34 9.32 -7.75
N HIS A 3 -22.89 9.87 -6.61
CA HIS A 3 -22.15 11.13 -6.62
C HIS A 3 -20.65 10.99 -6.96
N GLY A 4 -19.93 10.03 -6.38
CA GLY A 4 -18.49 9.83 -6.67
C GLY A 4 -18.21 9.38 -8.11
N LEU A 5 -19.07 8.52 -8.66
CA LEU A 5 -18.96 8.04 -10.05
C LEU A 5 -19.24 9.15 -11.07
N LYS A 6 -20.02 10.19 -10.72
CA LYS A 6 -20.29 11.34 -11.61
C LYS A 6 -19.07 12.25 -11.77
N VAL A 7 -18.22 12.36 -10.75
CA VAL A 7 -17.03 13.22 -10.79
C VAL A 7 -15.84 12.51 -11.46
N ALA A 8 -15.80 11.19 -11.43
CA ALA A 8 -14.72 10.40 -12.00
C ALA A 8 -14.49 10.63 -13.51
N PRO A 9 -15.50 10.66 -14.40
CA PRO A 9 -15.30 10.96 -15.82
C PRO A 9 -14.76 12.36 -16.05
N ALA A 10 -15.24 13.33 -15.28
CA ALA A 10 -14.81 14.73 -15.37
C ALA A 10 -13.34 14.94 -14.96
N TYR A 11 -12.80 14.07 -14.09
CA TYR A 11 -11.37 14.03 -13.75
C TYR A 11 -10.56 13.11 -14.69
N ALA A 12 -11.19 12.03 -15.19
CA ALA A 12 -10.58 11.06 -16.12
C ALA A 12 -10.25 11.65 -17.47
N ALA A 13 -11.17 12.41 -18.04
CA ALA A 13 -10.98 13.03 -19.34
C ALA A 13 -9.75 13.95 -19.38
N PRO A 14 -9.57 14.93 -18.48
CA PRO A 14 -8.40 15.79 -18.49
C PRO A 14 -7.10 15.06 -18.09
N ALA A 15 -7.16 14.08 -17.17
CA ALA A 15 -5.97 13.27 -16.82
C ALA A 15 -5.51 12.38 -17.99
N LEU A 16 -6.45 11.77 -18.71
CA LEU A 16 -6.17 11.03 -19.94
C LEU A 16 -5.61 11.97 -21.02
N LEU A 17 -6.23 13.13 -21.22
CA LEU A 17 -5.77 14.13 -22.18
C LEU A 17 -4.34 14.57 -21.87
N LEU A 18 -4.04 14.87 -20.60
CA LEU A 18 -2.69 15.21 -20.13
C LEU A 18 -1.70 14.07 -20.34
N SER A 19 -2.09 12.82 -20.12
CA SER A 19 -1.21 11.66 -20.36
C SER A 19 -0.86 11.46 -21.83
N LEU A 20 -1.71 11.92 -22.75
CA LEU A 20 -1.47 11.88 -24.19
C LEU A 20 -0.62 13.08 -24.67
N LEU A 21 -0.73 14.22 -23.99
CA LEU A 21 -0.06 15.48 -24.30
C LEU A 21 1.36 15.56 -23.73
N VAL A 22 1.60 15.02 -22.53
CA VAL A 22 2.90 15.09 -21.86
C VAL A 22 3.82 14.01 -22.42
N ARG A 23 4.84 14.46 -23.16
CA ARG A 23 5.91 13.63 -23.70
C ARG A 23 7.23 14.26 -23.27
N PHE A 24 8.09 13.46 -22.68
CA PHE A 24 9.45 13.87 -22.41
C PHE A 24 10.35 13.12 -23.40
N ASP A 25 10.89 13.87 -24.35
CA ASP A 25 11.88 13.36 -25.29
C ASP A 25 13.26 13.59 -24.69
N LEU A 26 13.93 12.50 -24.34
CA LEU A 26 15.31 12.55 -23.86
C LEU A 26 16.23 12.20 -25.03
N PRO A 27 17.26 13.02 -25.31
CA PRO A 27 18.31 12.63 -26.24
C PRO A 27 19.01 11.36 -25.74
N SER A 28 19.41 10.49 -26.67
CA SER A 28 20.11 9.24 -26.36
C SER A 28 21.29 9.49 -25.39
N PRO A 29 21.41 8.71 -24.30
CA PRO A 29 22.46 8.91 -23.29
C PRO A 29 23.87 8.55 -23.77
N VAL A 30 24.04 8.06 -25.01
CA VAL A 30 25.36 7.67 -25.56
C VAL A 30 25.67 8.50 -26.82
N PRO A 31 26.55 9.51 -26.74
CA PRO A 31 26.98 10.27 -27.91
C PRO A 31 27.69 9.35 -28.91
N GLY A 32 27.20 9.28 -30.16
CA GLY A 32 27.97 8.75 -31.29
C GLY A 32 27.61 7.36 -31.85
N ILE A 33 26.66 6.62 -31.26
CA ILE A 33 26.33 5.25 -31.73
C ILE A 33 24.87 5.06 -32.18
N SER A 34 23.94 5.93 -31.76
CA SER A 34 22.57 5.94 -32.30
C SER A 34 21.96 7.35 -32.29
N THR A 35 21.49 7.83 -33.45
CA THR A 35 20.59 8.98 -33.55
C THR A 35 19.15 8.50 -33.32
N GLY A 36 18.63 8.69 -32.10
CA GLY A 36 17.26 8.32 -31.76
C GLY A 36 16.79 9.02 -30.49
N THR A 37 15.47 9.18 -30.34
CA THR A 37 14.82 9.81 -29.19
C THR A 37 14.18 8.75 -28.30
N ILE A 38 14.37 8.87 -26.99
CA ILE A 38 13.64 8.06 -26.02
C ILE A 38 12.45 8.90 -25.56
N THR A 39 11.24 8.50 -25.95
CA THR A 39 10.03 9.19 -25.49
C THR A 39 9.48 8.48 -24.25
N ILE A 40 9.53 9.16 -23.11
CA ILE A 40 8.87 8.72 -21.87
C ILE A 40 7.45 9.27 -21.87
N ARG A 41 6.46 8.38 -21.78
CA ARG A 41 5.04 8.75 -21.68
C ARG A 41 4.42 8.20 -20.40
N PRO A 42 3.57 8.97 -19.70
CA PRO A 42 2.70 8.42 -18.68
C PRO A 42 1.83 7.32 -19.29
N SER A 43 1.70 6.17 -18.62
CA SER A 43 0.91 5.06 -19.14
C SER A 43 -0.58 5.46 -19.31
N PRO A 44 -1.16 5.44 -20.53
CA PRO A 44 -2.54 5.87 -20.78
C PRO A 44 -3.57 5.03 -20.04
N SER A 45 -3.28 3.73 -19.84
CA SER A 45 -4.12 2.83 -19.05
C SER A 45 -4.19 3.29 -17.59
N SER A 46 -3.08 3.79 -17.04
CA SER A 46 -3.07 4.33 -15.68
C SER A 46 -3.87 5.63 -15.60
N ALA A 47 -3.73 6.54 -16.58
CA ALA A 47 -4.44 7.82 -16.59
C ALA A 47 -5.98 7.71 -16.63
N LEU A 48 -6.51 6.65 -17.26
CA LEU A 48 -7.95 6.35 -17.29
C LEU A 48 -8.42 5.59 -16.03
N LEU A 49 -7.66 4.57 -15.62
CA LEU A 49 -8.02 3.71 -14.48
C LEU A 49 -8.01 4.49 -13.16
N TRP A 50 -7.11 5.47 -13.01
CA TRP A 50 -6.92 6.24 -11.78
C TRP A 50 -8.20 6.94 -11.25
N PRO A 51 -8.83 7.84 -12.01
CA PRO A 51 -10.04 8.53 -11.55
C PRO A 51 -11.26 7.61 -11.43
N LEU A 52 -11.36 6.57 -12.26
CA LEU A 52 -12.42 5.57 -12.14
C LEU A 52 -12.29 4.74 -10.87
N LEU A 53 -11.08 4.33 -10.51
CA LEU A 53 -10.81 3.59 -9.27
C LEU A 53 -11.00 4.47 -8.02
N LEU A 54 -10.62 5.75 -8.07
CA LEU A 54 -10.90 6.70 -6.98
C LEU A 54 -12.40 6.95 -6.83
N GLY A 55 -13.13 7.10 -7.95
CA GLY A 55 -14.59 7.20 -7.94
C GLY A 55 -15.27 5.94 -7.40
N ALA A 56 -14.74 4.76 -7.75
CA ALA A 56 -15.21 3.47 -7.24
C ALA A 56 -14.91 3.31 -5.74
N ALA A 57 -13.73 3.72 -5.26
CA ALA A 57 -13.35 3.69 -3.85
C ALA A 57 -14.19 4.65 -3.01
N ALA A 58 -14.39 5.90 -3.47
CA ALA A 58 -15.27 6.87 -2.81
C ALA A 58 -16.73 6.41 -2.86
N GLY A 59 -17.16 5.82 -3.98
CA GLY A 59 -18.49 5.22 -4.15
C GLY A 59 -18.72 4.02 -3.22
N ALA A 60 -17.72 3.16 -3.04
CA ALA A 60 -17.73 2.03 -2.12
C ALA A 60 -17.72 2.50 -0.66
N ALA A 61 -16.87 3.46 -0.30
CA ALA A 61 -16.84 4.05 1.05
C ALA A 61 -18.16 4.73 1.41
N GLY A 62 -18.73 5.52 0.49
CA GLY A 62 -20.05 6.13 0.64
C GLY A 62 -21.18 5.10 0.67
N GLY A 63 -21.08 4.04 -0.14
CA GLY A 63 -22.01 2.91 -0.17
C GLY A 63 -22.02 2.14 1.16
N LEU A 64 -20.84 1.83 1.71
CA LEU A 64 -20.68 1.23 3.04
C LEU A 64 -21.24 2.12 4.14
N ALA A 65 -20.97 3.43 4.08
CA ALA A 65 -21.49 4.38 5.05
C ALA A 65 -23.03 4.41 5.03
N SER A 66 -23.65 4.34 3.84
CA SER A 66 -25.10 4.28 3.68
C SER A 66 -25.73 2.92 4.01
N ALA A 67 -25.01 1.82 3.80
CA ALA A 67 -25.51 0.45 4.04
C ALA A 67 -25.30 -0.02 5.49
N ARG A 68 -24.57 0.74 6.32
CA ARG A 68 -24.34 0.45 7.74
C ARG A 68 -25.58 0.20 8.59
N PRO A 69 -26.74 0.89 8.41
CA PRO A 69 -27.95 0.58 9.16
C PRO A 69 -28.57 -0.75 8.69
N ILE A 70 -28.64 -0.95 7.37
CA ILE A 70 -29.28 -2.10 6.73
C ILE A 70 -28.51 -3.41 7.02
N LEU A 71 -27.18 -3.37 6.99
CA LEU A 71 -26.32 -4.53 7.30
C LEU A 71 -26.31 -4.89 8.80
N ARG A 72 -26.75 -3.97 9.67
CA ARG A 72 -26.90 -4.22 11.11
C ARG A 72 -28.23 -4.88 11.45
N GLU A 73 -29.26 -4.66 10.64
CA GLU A 73 -30.64 -5.12 10.89
C GLU A 73 -31.02 -6.36 10.06
N GLY A 74 -30.27 -6.68 8.99
CA GLY A 74 -30.54 -7.84 8.14
C GLY A 74 -30.21 -9.20 8.78
N PRO A 75 -31.08 -10.22 8.62
CA PRO A 75 -30.77 -11.58 9.07
C PRO A 75 -29.67 -12.19 8.18
N GLY A 76 -28.57 -12.65 8.81
CA GLY A 76 -27.47 -13.36 8.15
C GLY A 76 -26.25 -12.49 7.83
N GLY A 77 -25.13 -12.73 8.54
CA GLY A 77 -23.76 -12.37 8.13
C GLY A 77 -23.38 -10.88 7.97
N GLY A 78 -24.33 -9.95 7.83
CA GLY A 78 -24.08 -8.54 7.51
C GLY A 78 -23.21 -7.81 8.54
N ARG A 79 -23.37 -8.15 9.83
CA ARG A 79 -22.54 -7.64 10.92
C ARG A 79 -21.07 -8.05 10.79
N THR A 80 -20.82 -9.30 10.42
CA THR A 80 -19.45 -9.85 10.22
C THR A 80 -18.77 -9.20 9.02
N VAL A 81 -19.50 -8.98 7.92
CA VAL A 81 -19.00 -8.27 6.74
C VAL A 81 -18.68 -6.81 7.07
N ALA A 82 -19.58 -6.10 7.75
CA ALA A 82 -19.33 -4.72 8.18
C ALA A 82 -18.15 -4.62 9.17
N ALA A 83 -17.99 -5.61 10.06
CA ALA A 83 -16.86 -5.73 10.96
C ALA A 83 -15.55 -5.96 10.20
N ALA A 84 -15.53 -6.87 9.23
CA ALA A 84 -14.39 -7.15 8.38
C ALA A 84 -13.96 -5.91 7.57
N LEU A 85 -14.92 -5.19 6.98
CA LEU A 85 -14.64 -3.97 6.22
C LEU A 85 -14.03 -2.87 7.10
N ALA A 86 -14.61 -2.65 8.29
CA ALA A 86 -14.06 -1.70 9.25
C ALA A 86 -12.67 -2.12 9.75
N GLY A 87 -12.46 -3.42 9.98
CA GLY A 87 -11.18 -4.00 10.38
C GLY A 87 -10.11 -3.80 9.31
N GLY A 88 -10.38 -4.19 8.07
CA GLY A 88 -9.44 -4.06 6.94
C GLY A 88 -9.09 -2.61 6.62
N TRP A 89 -10.07 -1.70 6.69
CA TRP A 89 -9.79 -0.26 6.59
C TRP A 89 -8.88 0.23 7.72
N THR A 90 -9.13 -0.23 8.95
CA THR A 90 -8.28 0.12 10.11
C THR A 90 -6.85 -0.41 9.92
N MET A 91 -6.68 -1.63 9.41
CA MET A 91 -5.35 -2.19 9.08
C MET A 91 -4.63 -1.30 8.07
N LEU A 92 -5.31 -0.90 6.99
CA LEU A 92 -4.71 -0.05 5.95
C LEU A 92 -4.25 1.28 6.53
N VAL A 93 -5.14 1.99 7.24
CA VAL A 93 -4.81 3.31 7.82
C VAL A 93 -3.69 3.19 8.84
N ALA A 94 -3.73 2.16 9.70
CA ALA A 94 -2.66 1.92 10.68
C ALA A 94 -1.33 1.58 10.01
N ALA A 95 -1.32 0.75 8.96
CA ALA A 95 -0.10 0.40 8.24
C ALA A 95 0.54 1.63 7.60
N LEU A 96 -0.25 2.45 6.90
CA LEU A 96 0.24 3.69 6.28
C LEU A 96 0.71 4.69 7.33
N GLY A 97 -0.06 4.89 8.41
CA GLY A 97 0.30 5.82 9.48
C GLY A 97 1.55 5.41 10.26
N LEU A 98 1.71 4.12 10.57
CA LEU A 98 2.90 3.60 11.25
C LEU A 98 4.13 3.66 10.34
N ALA A 99 3.99 3.35 9.05
CA ALA A 99 5.07 3.49 8.08
C ALA A 99 5.53 4.96 7.94
N PHE A 100 4.57 5.88 7.84
CA PHE A 100 4.87 7.31 7.83
C PHE A 100 5.55 7.77 9.11
N GLY A 101 5.04 7.35 10.28
CA GLY A 101 5.68 7.61 11.57
C GLY A 101 7.12 7.08 11.63
N GLY A 102 7.36 5.87 11.10
CA GLY A 102 8.70 5.30 10.99
C GLY A 102 9.64 6.13 10.11
N LEU A 103 9.15 6.67 8.99
CA LEU A 103 9.92 7.60 8.16
C LEU A 103 10.28 8.90 8.90
N LEU A 104 9.34 9.47 9.65
CA LEU A 104 9.59 10.68 10.46
C LEU A 104 10.65 10.43 11.54
N ILE A 105 10.57 9.29 12.23
CA ILE A 105 11.58 8.88 13.20
C ILE A 105 12.94 8.72 12.51
N HIS A 106 12.97 8.07 11.34
CA HIS A 106 14.21 7.90 10.57
C HIS A 106 14.83 9.25 10.15
N ALA A 107 14.00 10.19 9.72
CA ALA A 107 14.43 11.55 9.36
C ALA A 107 15.00 12.31 10.57
N ALA A 108 14.41 12.13 11.75
CA ALA A 108 14.88 12.76 13.00
C ALA A 108 16.22 12.19 13.48
N VAL A 109 16.43 10.87 13.38
CA VAL A 109 17.70 10.23 13.78
C VAL A 109 18.83 10.41 12.75
N SER A 110 18.49 10.84 11.52
CA SER A 110 19.45 11.03 10.42
C SER A 110 19.56 12.50 9.97
N PRO A 111 19.85 13.45 10.87
CA PRO A 111 19.71 14.88 10.59
C PRO A 111 20.59 15.38 9.44
N ARG A 112 21.77 14.78 9.24
CA ARG A 112 22.68 15.13 8.13
C ARG A 112 22.13 14.74 6.77
N ALA A 113 21.54 13.54 6.66
CA ALA A 113 20.92 13.07 5.42
C ALA A 113 19.67 13.89 5.10
N THR A 114 18.84 14.16 6.10
CA THR A 114 17.65 15.02 5.98
C THR A 114 18.04 16.45 5.56
N ALA A 115 19.06 17.04 6.16
CA ALA A 115 19.54 18.37 5.79
C ALA A 115 20.17 18.40 4.38
N ALA A 116 20.84 17.32 3.94
CA ALA A 116 21.33 17.22 2.56
C ALA A 116 20.17 17.16 1.56
N TYR A 117 19.14 16.36 1.85
CA TYR A 117 17.93 16.28 1.04
C TYR A 117 17.21 17.64 0.95
N LEU A 118 16.94 18.29 2.09
CA LEU A 118 16.26 19.59 2.11
C LEU A 118 17.06 20.69 1.40
N ARG A 119 18.40 20.66 1.51
CA ARG A 119 19.26 21.57 0.73
C ARG A 119 19.19 21.30 -0.77
N ALA A 120 19.15 20.03 -1.18
CA ALA A 120 18.97 19.68 -2.58
C ALA A 120 17.62 20.16 -3.12
N VAL A 121 16.54 19.97 -2.36
CA VAL A 121 15.19 20.49 -2.69
C VAL A 121 15.16 22.02 -2.73
N GLY A 122 15.82 22.67 -1.77
CA GLY A 122 15.90 24.13 -1.66
C GLY A 122 16.80 24.82 -2.67
N SER A 123 17.68 24.07 -3.35
CA SER A 123 18.70 24.61 -4.27
C SER A 123 18.11 25.38 -5.47
N GLY A 124 16.85 25.10 -5.82
CA GLY A 124 16.13 25.77 -6.90
C GLY A 124 15.46 27.10 -6.52
N GLY A 125 15.60 27.57 -5.27
CA GLY A 125 14.89 28.74 -4.74
C GLY A 125 13.61 28.38 -3.98
N PRO A 126 13.05 29.32 -3.18
CA PRO A 126 11.96 29.03 -2.24
C PRO A 126 10.65 28.60 -2.92
N GLU A 127 10.34 29.14 -4.10
CA GLU A 127 9.14 28.76 -4.86
C GLU A 127 9.23 27.31 -5.37
N ARG A 128 10.38 26.92 -5.93
CA ARG A 128 10.61 25.53 -6.39
C ARG A 128 10.63 24.57 -5.22
N ALA A 129 11.19 25.00 -4.08
CA ALA A 129 11.16 24.24 -2.84
C ALA A 129 9.72 24.02 -2.34
N ALA A 130 8.88 25.07 -2.35
CA ALA A 130 7.48 24.98 -1.96
C ALA A 130 6.69 24.02 -2.87
N VAL A 131 6.89 24.10 -4.19
CA VAL A 131 6.26 23.19 -5.16
C VAL A 131 6.75 21.75 -4.94
N ALA A 132 8.04 21.53 -4.71
CA ALA A 132 8.60 20.21 -4.45
C ALA A 132 8.09 19.61 -3.12
N LEU A 133 7.98 20.43 -2.07
CA LEU A 133 7.41 20.04 -0.78
C LEU A 133 5.91 19.71 -0.89
N MET A 134 5.16 20.52 -1.64
CA MET A 134 3.74 20.25 -1.92
C MET A 134 3.57 18.93 -2.68
N HIS A 135 4.41 18.66 -3.67
CA HIS A 135 4.44 17.35 -4.34
C HIS A 135 4.80 16.22 -3.38
N HIS A 136 5.72 16.45 -2.44
CA HIS A 136 6.03 15.47 -1.40
C HIS A 136 4.81 15.14 -0.54
N LEU A 137 4.05 16.14 -0.11
CA LEU A 137 2.82 15.96 0.65
C LEU A 137 1.77 15.16 -0.14
N LEU A 138 1.61 15.44 -1.43
CA LEU A 138 0.69 14.73 -2.32
C LEU A 138 1.09 13.26 -2.55
N VAL A 139 2.39 12.97 -2.50
CA VAL A 139 2.95 11.62 -2.73
C VAL A 139 3.16 10.84 -1.41
N LEU A 140 2.85 11.44 -0.24
CA LEU A 140 2.97 10.77 1.07
C LEU A 140 2.29 9.39 1.15
N PRO A 141 1.07 9.18 0.61
CA PRO A 141 0.45 7.85 0.63
C PRO A 141 1.30 6.83 -0.14
N ASN A 142 1.87 7.23 -1.29
CA ASN A 142 2.76 6.37 -2.07
C ASN A 142 4.06 6.08 -1.33
N GLN A 143 4.65 7.08 -0.66
CA GLN A 143 5.85 6.86 0.16
C GLN A 143 5.62 5.85 1.28
N SER A 144 4.44 5.89 1.89
CA SER A 144 4.07 4.94 2.94
C SER A 144 3.92 3.52 2.37
N LEU A 145 3.35 3.37 1.17
CA LEU A 145 3.24 2.08 0.49
C LEU A 145 4.63 1.46 0.20
N LEU A 146 5.59 2.28 -0.23
CA LEU A 146 7.00 1.92 -0.45
C LEU A 146 7.75 1.56 0.85
N VAL A 147 7.12 1.70 2.01
CA VAL A 147 7.70 1.26 3.29
C VAL A 147 6.98 0.03 3.80
N VAL A 148 5.64 0.02 3.69
CA VAL A 148 4.83 -1.12 4.13
C VAL A 148 5.16 -2.38 3.33
N ALA A 149 5.41 -2.27 2.03
CA ALA A 149 5.72 -3.44 1.19
C ALA A 149 7.03 -4.16 1.60
N PRO A 150 8.19 -3.48 1.70
CA PRO A 150 9.38 -4.06 2.29
C PRO A 150 9.15 -4.54 3.73
N ALA A 151 8.45 -3.77 4.56
CA ALA A 151 8.17 -4.16 5.95
C ALA A 151 7.40 -5.49 6.07
N MET A 152 6.59 -5.85 5.08
CA MET A 152 5.91 -7.15 5.02
C MET A 152 6.82 -8.30 4.56
N GLY A 153 8.05 -8.00 4.13
CA GLY A 153 9.01 -8.95 3.56
C GLY A 153 9.12 -8.88 2.03
N GLY A 154 8.41 -7.94 1.39
CA GLY A 154 8.46 -7.73 -0.06
C GLY A 154 9.66 -6.89 -0.51
N CYS A 155 9.63 -6.48 -1.77
CA CYS A 155 10.60 -5.57 -2.36
C CYS A 155 9.88 -4.49 -3.18
N ASP A 156 10.44 -3.29 -3.16
CA ASP A 156 10.15 -2.25 -4.13
C ASP A 156 11.21 -2.27 -5.22
N GLY A 157 10.77 -2.06 -6.45
CA GLY A 157 11.64 -2.19 -7.60
C GLY A 157 11.10 -1.55 -8.85
N VAL A 158 11.79 -1.86 -9.95
CA VAL A 158 11.37 -1.52 -11.30
C VAL A 158 11.01 -2.81 -12.02
N TYR A 159 9.75 -2.93 -12.43
CA TYR A 159 9.19 -4.16 -12.98
C TYR A 159 8.49 -3.91 -14.33
N GLY A 160 8.76 -4.74 -15.33
CA GLY A 160 8.00 -4.74 -16.59
C GLY A 160 8.82 -5.08 -17.83
N SER A 161 8.16 -5.45 -18.93
CA SER A 161 8.82 -5.80 -20.21
C SER A 161 9.97 -6.80 -20.13
N GLY A 162 9.83 -7.84 -19.28
CA GLY A 162 10.87 -8.87 -19.06
C GLY A 162 12.01 -8.43 -18.15
N PHE A 163 11.92 -7.24 -17.56
CA PHE A 163 12.91 -6.64 -16.67
C PHE A 163 12.38 -6.57 -15.24
N SER A 164 13.23 -6.92 -14.27
CA SER A 164 12.93 -6.85 -12.83
C SER A 164 14.21 -6.51 -12.08
N VAL A 165 14.21 -5.37 -11.38
CA VAL A 165 15.30 -4.96 -10.48
C VAL A 165 14.71 -4.52 -9.16
N ASP A 166 15.08 -5.22 -8.09
CA ASP A 166 14.75 -4.83 -6.72
C ASP A 166 15.64 -3.66 -6.28
N LEU A 167 15.02 -2.58 -5.83
CA LEU A 167 15.70 -1.39 -5.31
C LEU A 167 15.81 -1.42 -3.78
N LEU A 168 14.73 -1.81 -3.11
CA LEU A 168 14.64 -1.84 -1.65
C LEU A 168 13.92 -3.10 -1.20
N CYS A 169 14.58 -3.91 -0.38
CA CYS A 169 13.98 -5.06 0.29
C CYS A 169 14.34 -5.02 1.77
N LEU A 170 13.50 -5.64 2.62
CA LEU A 170 13.81 -5.75 4.05
C LEU A 170 15.07 -6.58 4.34
N THR A 171 15.51 -7.43 3.43
CA THR A 171 16.71 -8.27 3.61
C THR A 171 17.94 -7.75 2.85
N ARG A 172 17.75 -6.81 1.92
CA ARG A 172 18.79 -6.29 1.03
C ARG A 172 18.76 -4.76 1.05
N PHE A 173 19.64 -4.17 1.85
CA PHE A 173 19.73 -2.72 2.00
C PHE A 173 20.71 -2.13 0.96
N PRO A 174 20.30 -1.14 0.15
CA PRO A 174 21.17 -0.56 -0.88
C PRO A 174 22.30 0.27 -0.26
N VAL A 175 23.54 0.04 -0.71
CA VAL A 175 24.75 0.77 -0.27
C VAL A 175 25.45 1.53 -1.38
N GLY A 176 25.03 1.34 -2.64
CA GLY A 176 25.56 2.05 -3.78
C GLY A 176 25.03 1.49 -5.09
N VAL A 177 25.17 2.28 -6.15
CA VAL A 177 24.90 1.87 -7.52
C VAL A 177 26.24 1.49 -8.14
N ASP A 178 26.34 0.28 -8.68
CA ASP A 178 27.47 -0.13 -9.50
C ASP A 178 27.13 0.13 -10.98
N LEU A 179 27.77 1.15 -11.54
CA LEU A 179 27.65 1.55 -12.94
C LEU A 179 28.61 0.76 -13.84
N GLY A 180 29.49 -0.09 -13.30
CA GLY A 180 30.49 -0.83 -14.07
C GLY A 180 29.90 -1.83 -15.08
N GLY A 181 28.62 -2.19 -14.94
CA GLY A 181 27.88 -2.99 -15.94
C GLY A 181 27.55 -2.23 -17.23
N ALA A 182 27.67 -0.90 -17.24
CA ALA A 182 27.40 -0.06 -18.41
C ALA A 182 28.59 0.06 -19.38
N GLU A 183 29.80 -0.35 -18.97
CA GLU A 183 31.02 -0.28 -19.79
C GLU A 183 31.30 -1.57 -20.59
N ALA A 184 30.48 -2.62 -20.44
CA ALA A 184 30.64 -3.87 -21.19
C ALA A 184 30.00 -3.77 -22.59
N PRO A 185 30.77 -3.79 -23.69
CA PRO A 185 30.31 -3.43 -25.03
C PRO A 185 29.33 -4.43 -25.70
N LEU A 186 28.96 -5.52 -25.03
CA LEU A 186 28.17 -6.62 -25.62
C LEU A 186 26.85 -6.92 -24.89
N ARG A 187 26.41 -6.08 -23.94
CA ARG A 187 25.16 -6.30 -23.18
C ARG A 187 24.08 -5.26 -23.45
N TRP A 188 24.08 -4.63 -24.62
CA TRP A 188 22.98 -3.75 -25.01
C TRP A 188 21.77 -4.58 -25.46
N PRO A 189 20.52 -4.25 -25.03
CA PRO A 189 20.04 -3.01 -24.41
C PRO A 189 20.04 -3.00 -22.86
N LEU A 190 20.72 -3.94 -22.22
CA LEU A 190 20.68 -4.25 -20.79
C LEU A 190 21.97 -3.81 -20.05
N ALA A 191 22.38 -2.55 -20.21
CA ALA A 191 23.30 -1.90 -19.26
C ALA A 191 22.56 -1.67 -17.93
N ILE A 192 22.30 -2.74 -17.19
CA ILE A 192 21.49 -2.70 -15.97
C ILE A 192 22.40 -2.22 -14.84
N PRO A 193 22.13 -1.05 -14.22
CA PRO A 193 22.83 -0.67 -13.00
C PRO A 193 22.52 -1.72 -11.93
N SER A 194 23.56 -2.38 -11.42
CA SER A 194 23.39 -3.33 -10.32
C SER A 194 23.51 -2.58 -9.00
N LEU A 195 22.60 -2.85 -8.06
CA LEU A 195 22.69 -2.26 -6.73
C LEU A 195 23.60 -3.13 -5.86
N ARG A 196 24.64 -2.50 -5.31
CA ARG A 196 25.38 -3.11 -4.21
C ARG A 196 24.47 -3.11 -3.00
N THR A 197 24.26 -4.28 -2.42
CA THR A 197 23.41 -4.46 -1.23
C THR A 197 24.21 -5.03 -0.07
N ARG A 198 23.75 -4.75 1.15
CA ARG A 198 24.24 -5.38 2.38
C ARG A 198 23.06 -5.93 3.19
N PRO A 199 23.31 -6.83 4.15
CA PRO A 199 22.28 -7.23 5.11
C PRO A 199 21.70 -6.03 5.84
N THR A 200 20.40 -6.05 6.04
CA THR A 200 19.66 -4.93 6.64
C THR A 200 20.17 -4.62 8.04
N PRO A 201 20.48 -3.34 8.35
CA PRO A 201 20.90 -2.97 9.69
C PRO A 201 19.80 -3.30 10.69
N THR A 202 20.17 -3.89 11.83
CA THR A 202 19.28 -4.35 12.90
C THR A 202 18.13 -3.39 13.26
N PRO A 203 18.32 -2.06 13.39
CA PRO A 203 17.20 -1.17 13.76
C PRO A 203 16.06 -1.16 12.74
N TYR A 204 16.33 -1.43 11.45
CA TYR A 204 15.28 -1.47 10.43
C TYR A 204 14.39 -2.72 10.54
N LEU A 205 14.78 -3.74 11.30
CA LEU A 205 13.89 -4.86 11.61
C LEU A 205 12.68 -4.43 12.43
N LEU A 206 12.73 -3.27 13.11
CA LEU A 206 11.57 -2.69 13.78
C LEU A 206 10.43 -2.36 12.82
N PHE A 207 10.70 -2.21 11.51
CA PHE A 207 9.63 -2.05 10.52
C PHE A 207 8.73 -3.28 10.40
N LEU A 208 9.17 -4.48 10.82
CA LEU A 208 8.28 -5.66 10.94
C LEU A 208 7.12 -5.43 11.92
N LEU A 209 7.27 -4.49 12.86
CA LEU A 209 6.19 -4.10 13.77
C LEU A 209 5.06 -3.39 13.02
N VAL A 210 5.32 -2.75 11.88
CA VAL A 210 4.30 -2.04 11.09
C VAL A 210 3.16 -2.97 10.65
N PRO A 211 3.42 -4.06 9.89
CA PRO A 211 2.35 -4.99 9.53
C PRO A 211 1.80 -5.77 10.72
N ALA A 212 2.63 -6.08 11.73
CA ALA A 212 2.17 -6.82 12.91
C ALA A 212 1.16 -6.01 13.74
N VAL A 213 1.47 -4.75 14.05
CA VAL A 213 0.62 -3.85 14.84
C VAL A 213 -0.63 -3.47 14.05
N SER A 214 -0.51 -3.17 12.76
CA SER A 214 -1.65 -2.81 11.93
C SER A 214 -2.68 -3.94 11.82
N ALA A 215 -2.22 -5.18 11.59
CA ALA A 215 -3.07 -6.36 11.55
C ALA A 215 -3.72 -6.63 12.92
N ALA A 216 -2.97 -6.51 14.03
CA ALA A 216 -3.50 -6.67 15.37
C ALA A 216 -4.61 -5.63 15.68
N LEU A 217 -4.38 -4.35 15.33
CA LEU A 217 -5.35 -3.27 15.53
C LEU A 217 -6.63 -3.49 14.71
N GLY A 218 -6.50 -3.89 13.45
CA GLY A 218 -7.63 -4.18 12.58
C GLY A 218 -8.43 -5.40 13.03
N GLY A 219 -7.77 -6.48 13.43
CA GLY A 219 -8.41 -7.66 14.02
C GLY A 219 -9.20 -7.33 15.28
N ARG A 220 -8.60 -6.54 16.18
CA ARG A 220 -9.25 -6.07 17.41
C ARG A 220 -10.41 -5.12 17.11
N ALA A 221 -10.30 -4.28 16.08
CA ALA A 221 -11.38 -3.40 15.63
C ALA A 221 -12.57 -4.18 15.02
N ALA A 222 -12.30 -5.25 14.27
CA ALA A 222 -13.32 -6.14 13.74
C ALA A 222 -14.03 -6.92 14.86
N ALA A 223 -13.26 -7.52 15.79
CA ALA A 223 -13.80 -8.32 16.89
C ALA A 223 -14.75 -7.53 17.82
N ARG A 224 -14.52 -6.22 18.01
CA ARG A 224 -15.40 -5.34 18.81
C ARG A 224 -16.79 -5.12 18.23
N ARG A 225 -17.05 -5.57 17.00
CA ARG A 225 -18.30 -5.29 16.26
C ARG A 225 -19.19 -6.52 16.08
N VAL A 226 -18.82 -7.66 16.66
CA VAL A 226 -19.56 -8.92 16.56
C VAL A 226 -19.90 -9.45 17.95
N ALA A 227 -20.82 -10.42 18.03
CA ALA A 227 -21.36 -10.88 19.32
C ALA A 227 -20.92 -12.28 19.74
N THR A 228 -20.34 -13.07 18.82
CA THR A 228 -19.89 -14.44 19.14
C THR A 228 -18.39 -14.61 18.96
N SER A 229 -17.81 -15.57 19.68
CA SER A 229 -16.38 -15.88 19.65
C SER A 229 -15.92 -16.34 18.26
N SER A 230 -16.70 -17.20 17.60
CA SER A 230 -16.43 -17.69 16.25
C SER A 230 -16.54 -16.56 15.22
N GLU A 231 -17.54 -15.69 15.33
CA GLU A 231 -17.66 -14.49 14.48
C GLU A 231 -16.47 -13.55 14.65
N ALA A 232 -15.89 -13.42 15.84
CA ALA A 232 -14.75 -12.54 16.08
C ALA A 232 -13.50 -12.99 15.33
N LEU A 233 -13.20 -14.29 15.37
CA LEU A 233 -12.08 -14.86 14.63
C LEU A 233 -12.31 -14.77 13.11
N ALA A 234 -13.52 -15.11 12.65
CA ALA A 234 -13.88 -15.01 11.24
C ALA A 234 -13.83 -13.56 10.74
N ALA A 235 -14.34 -12.60 11.50
CA ALA A 235 -14.29 -11.18 11.15
C ALA A 235 -12.84 -10.65 11.12
N GLY A 236 -11.97 -11.12 12.01
CA GLY A 236 -10.55 -10.79 12.02
C GLY A 236 -9.83 -11.31 10.77
N ALA A 237 -10.05 -12.57 10.39
CA ALA A 237 -9.47 -13.15 9.18
C ALA A 237 -10.00 -12.46 7.90
N LEU A 238 -11.31 -12.24 7.82
CA LEU A 238 -11.94 -11.53 6.70
C LEU A 238 -11.50 -10.07 6.59
N ALA A 239 -11.22 -9.40 7.73
CA ALA A 239 -10.60 -8.08 7.72
C ALA A 239 -9.23 -8.10 7.04
N GLY A 240 -8.47 -9.17 7.20
CA GLY A 240 -7.22 -9.42 6.49
C GLY A 240 -7.38 -9.51 4.97
N VAL A 241 -8.41 -10.20 4.50
CA VAL A 241 -8.75 -10.29 3.06
C VAL A 241 -9.10 -8.90 2.51
N VAL A 242 -9.93 -8.15 3.24
CA VAL A 242 -10.27 -6.77 2.87
C VAL A 242 -9.01 -5.90 2.83
N PHE A 243 -8.14 -6.00 3.83
CA PHE A 243 -6.87 -5.29 3.86
C PHE A 243 -6.01 -5.62 2.64
N ALA A 244 -5.84 -6.90 2.30
CA ALA A 244 -5.07 -7.31 1.13
C ALA A 244 -5.64 -6.75 -0.18
N ALA A 245 -6.96 -6.77 -0.33
CA ALA A 245 -7.62 -6.19 -1.51
C ALA A 245 -7.42 -4.67 -1.60
N LEU A 246 -7.60 -3.95 -0.48
CA LEU A 246 -7.40 -2.51 -0.42
C LEU A 246 -5.93 -2.12 -0.60
N PHE A 247 -5.01 -2.87 0.00
CA PHE A 247 -3.57 -2.63 -0.11
C PHE A 247 -3.07 -2.95 -1.52
N GLY A 248 -3.49 -4.07 -2.12
CA GLY A 248 -3.18 -4.40 -3.51
C GLY A 248 -3.73 -3.36 -4.48
N ALA A 249 -4.95 -2.85 -4.23
CA ALA A 249 -5.48 -1.70 -4.96
C ALA A 249 -4.61 -0.44 -4.76
N ALA A 250 -4.22 -0.14 -3.52
CA ALA A 250 -3.37 1.01 -3.20
C ALA A 250 -1.97 0.91 -3.85
N VAL A 251 -1.35 -0.27 -3.88
CA VAL A 251 -0.09 -0.52 -4.62
C VAL A 251 -0.31 -0.34 -6.11
N ARG A 252 -1.37 -0.96 -6.65
CA ARG A 252 -1.67 -0.89 -8.08
C ARG A 252 -1.90 0.54 -8.57
N LEU A 253 -2.49 1.35 -7.70
CA LEU A 253 -2.69 2.78 -7.87
C LEU A 253 -1.34 3.49 -7.68
N GLY A 254 -0.74 3.44 -6.49
CA GLY A 254 0.44 4.20 -6.10
C GLY A 254 1.75 3.90 -6.86
N SER A 255 1.87 2.77 -7.55
CA SER A 255 3.04 2.48 -8.38
C SER A 255 3.07 3.35 -9.65
N LEU A 256 4.16 4.09 -9.85
CA LEU A 256 4.36 4.93 -11.02
C LEU A 256 4.63 4.06 -12.25
N ARG A 257 3.84 4.20 -13.31
CA ARG A 257 3.97 3.40 -14.55
C ARG A 257 4.37 4.27 -15.72
N LEU A 258 5.56 4.01 -16.25
CA LEU A 258 6.14 4.69 -17.39
C LEU A 258 6.07 3.77 -18.62
N GLY A 259 5.55 4.30 -19.72
CA GLY A 259 5.72 3.71 -21.04
C GLY A 259 6.98 4.28 -21.68
N VAL A 260 7.84 3.42 -22.18
CA VAL A 260 9.01 3.78 -22.98
C VAL A 260 8.72 3.35 -24.41
N ALA A 261 8.76 4.30 -25.33
CA ALA A 261 8.82 4.02 -26.76
C ALA A 261 10.20 4.44 -27.25
N ALA A 262 10.92 3.50 -27.86
CA ALA A 262 12.17 3.75 -28.55
C ALA A 262 11.95 3.56 -30.05
N ASP A 263 12.30 4.57 -30.83
CA ASP A 263 12.41 4.48 -32.28
C ASP A 263 13.88 4.61 -32.64
N LEU A 264 14.46 3.50 -33.10
CA LEU A 264 15.88 3.40 -33.43
C LEU A 264 16.02 2.87 -34.85
N GLY A 265 16.35 3.78 -35.77
CA GLY A 265 16.59 3.42 -37.18
C GLY A 265 15.37 2.85 -37.91
N GLY A 266 14.14 3.22 -37.51
CA GLY A 266 12.90 2.76 -38.14
C GLY A 266 12.30 1.48 -37.56
N PHE A 267 12.93 0.89 -36.54
CA PHE A 267 12.35 -0.20 -35.76
C PHE A 267 11.76 0.36 -34.44
N GLY A 268 10.43 0.34 -34.34
CA GLY A 268 9.71 0.72 -33.13
C GLY A 268 9.70 -0.40 -32.10
N GLY A 269 10.32 -0.16 -30.94
CA GLY A 269 10.26 -1.04 -29.77
C GLY A 269 9.67 -0.30 -28.57
N GLY A 270 8.61 -0.85 -27.96
CA GLY A 270 7.93 -0.24 -26.82
C GLY A 270 7.83 -1.18 -25.63
N GLY A 271 8.07 -0.65 -24.43
CA GLY A 271 7.96 -1.38 -23.17
C GLY A 271 7.32 -0.55 -22.06
N GLY A 272 6.83 -1.20 -21.01
CA GLY A 272 6.24 -0.53 -19.86
C GLY A 272 6.98 -0.94 -18.60
N PHE A 273 7.34 0.03 -17.76
CA PHE A 273 8.00 -0.18 -16.47
C PHE A 273 7.14 0.40 -15.35
N ALA A 274 7.04 -0.30 -14.24
CA ALA A 274 6.39 0.14 -13.02
C ALA A 274 7.42 0.31 -11.91
N PHE A 275 7.38 1.44 -11.21
CA PHE A 275 8.17 1.72 -10.02
C PHE A 275 7.29 1.56 -8.79
N GLY A 276 7.73 0.73 -7.85
CA GLY A 276 7.07 0.55 -6.56
C GLY A 276 7.03 -0.91 -6.13
N PRO A 277 6.12 -1.30 -5.24
CA PRO A 277 6.03 -2.67 -4.76
C PRO A 277 5.69 -3.64 -5.90
N GLU A 278 6.27 -4.84 -5.86
CA GLU A 278 5.86 -5.92 -6.76
C GLU A 278 4.40 -6.31 -6.44
N PRO A 279 3.43 -6.14 -7.36
CA PRO A 279 2.02 -6.19 -7.02
C PRO A 279 1.55 -7.55 -6.49
N LEU A 280 2.04 -8.66 -7.05
CA LEU A 280 1.53 -9.99 -6.74
C LEU A 280 2.02 -10.47 -5.38
N SER A 281 3.35 -10.52 -5.19
CA SER A 281 4.02 -10.90 -3.94
C SER A 281 3.57 -10.02 -2.80
N THR A 282 3.52 -8.71 -3.00
CA THR A 282 3.11 -7.78 -1.94
C THR A 282 1.65 -7.97 -1.54
N SER A 283 0.75 -8.27 -2.49
CA SER A 283 -0.65 -8.56 -2.19
C SER A 283 -0.80 -9.89 -1.43
N LEU A 284 -0.01 -10.91 -1.78
CA LEU A 284 0.02 -12.19 -1.07
C LEU A 284 0.57 -12.05 0.35
N LEU A 285 1.62 -11.24 0.53
CA LEU A 285 2.16 -10.92 1.86
C LEU A 285 1.14 -10.13 2.69
N ALA A 286 0.45 -9.16 2.09
CA ALA A 286 -0.62 -8.41 2.76
C ALA A 286 -1.76 -9.36 3.18
N LEU A 287 -2.10 -10.35 2.36
CA LEU A 287 -3.07 -11.38 2.71
C LEU A 287 -2.59 -12.25 3.88
N ALA A 288 -1.35 -12.72 3.86
CA ALA A 288 -0.77 -13.53 4.93
C ALA A 288 -0.73 -12.76 6.27
N TRP A 289 -0.14 -11.57 6.27
CA TRP A 289 -0.09 -10.69 7.45
C TRP A 289 -1.49 -10.31 7.93
N GLY A 290 -2.37 -9.92 7.02
CA GLY A 290 -3.72 -9.48 7.34
C GLY A 290 -4.58 -10.60 7.93
N THR A 291 -4.57 -11.79 7.34
CA THR A 291 -5.43 -12.90 7.77
C THR A 291 -4.94 -13.50 9.10
N VAL A 292 -3.65 -13.82 9.19
CA VAL A 292 -3.05 -14.39 10.40
C VAL A 292 -3.05 -13.35 11.53
N GLY A 293 -2.53 -12.15 11.26
CA GLY A 293 -2.47 -11.07 12.24
C GLY A 293 -3.86 -10.56 12.64
N GLY A 294 -4.82 -10.54 11.71
CA GLY A 294 -6.21 -10.17 11.98
C GLY A 294 -6.92 -11.19 12.88
N ALA A 295 -6.74 -12.48 12.63
CA ALA A 295 -7.27 -13.54 13.49
C ALA A 295 -6.63 -13.49 14.90
N LEU A 296 -5.30 -13.36 14.97
CA LEU A 296 -4.57 -13.22 16.23
C LEU A 296 -5.00 -11.96 17.01
N GLY A 297 -5.19 -10.84 16.31
CA GLY A 297 -5.69 -9.58 16.89
C GLY A 297 -7.10 -9.67 17.44
N ALA A 298 -7.92 -10.59 16.91
CA ALA A 298 -9.28 -10.85 17.37
C ALA A 298 -9.35 -11.78 18.61
N LEU A 299 -8.30 -12.56 18.89
CA LEU A 299 -8.26 -13.53 20.00
C LEU A 299 -8.66 -12.96 21.38
N PRO A 300 -8.19 -11.77 21.79
CA PRO A 300 -8.59 -11.22 23.08
C PRO A 300 -10.09 -10.91 23.17
N GLY A 301 -10.71 -10.55 22.04
CA GLY A 301 -12.15 -10.30 21.95
C GLY A 301 -12.95 -11.60 21.93
N SER A 302 -12.49 -12.60 21.16
CA SER A 302 -13.16 -13.90 21.07
C SER A 302 -13.20 -14.62 22.42
N ARG A 303 -12.09 -14.59 23.17
CA ARG A 303 -12.02 -15.16 24.54
C ARG A 303 -13.00 -14.51 25.52
N ARG A 304 -13.19 -13.18 25.44
CA ARG A 304 -14.17 -12.47 26.28
C ARG A 304 -15.59 -12.90 25.96
N LEU A 305 -15.92 -12.99 24.67
CA LEU A 305 -17.25 -13.43 24.22
C LEU A 305 -17.53 -14.88 24.63
N ALA A 306 -16.56 -15.77 24.49
CA ALA A 306 -16.69 -17.17 24.92
C ALA A 306 -16.93 -17.29 26.43
N ALA A 307 -16.24 -16.49 27.25
CA ALA A 307 -16.43 -16.48 28.70
C ALA A 307 -17.83 -15.97 29.12
N SER A 308 -18.38 -14.99 28.40
CA SER A 308 -19.73 -14.47 28.63
C SER A 308 -20.84 -15.42 28.20
N SER A 309 -20.55 -16.39 27.33
CA SER A 309 -21.48 -17.44 26.91
C SER A 309 -21.43 -18.70 27.80
N GLY A 310 -20.70 -18.66 28.92
CA GLY A 310 -20.60 -19.77 29.86
C GLY A 310 -21.96 -20.22 30.41
N PRO A 311 -22.07 -21.47 30.92
CA PRO A 311 -23.34 -22.05 31.36
C PRO A 311 -24.05 -21.11 32.35
N LEU A 312 -25.32 -20.81 32.10
CA LEU A 312 -26.17 -20.16 33.10
C LEU A 312 -26.08 -20.98 34.40
N PRO A 313 -25.93 -20.35 35.57
CA PRO A 313 -25.97 -21.07 36.83
C PRO A 313 -27.26 -21.90 36.88
N SER A 314 -27.11 -23.19 37.21
CA SER A 314 -28.24 -24.12 37.30
C SER A 314 -29.35 -23.49 38.15
N PRO A 315 -30.64 -23.59 37.77
CA PRO A 315 -31.74 -23.04 38.55
C PRO A 315 -31.75 -23.51 40.02
N ALA A 316 -31.13 -24.66 40.32
CA ALA A 316 -30.92 -25.14 41.68
C ALA A 316 -30.04 -24.21 42.55
N ALA A 317 -29.08 -23.50 41.97
CA ALA A 317 -28.21 -22.54 42.67
C ALA A 317 -28.87 -21.17 42.89
N GLN A 318 -29.93 -20.85 42.14
CA GLN A 318 -30.74 -19.64 42.34
C GLN A 318 -31.85 -19.85 43.37
N ALA A 319 -32.41 -21.08 43.45
CA ALA A 319 -33.41 -21.44 44.46
C ALA A 319 -32.85 -21.44 45.90
N GLN A 320 -31.53 -21.59 46.09
CA GLN A 320 -30.87 -21.51 47.39
C GLN A 320 -30.55 -20.07 47.85
N ARG A 321 -30.84 -19.03 47.04
CA ARG A 321 -30.71 -17.61 47.43
C ARG A 321 -32.07 -16.92 47.59
N GLY A 322 -33.08 -17.66 48.06
CA GLY A 322 -34.34 -17.12 48.58
C GLY A 322 -34.22 -16.79 50.08
N PRO A 323 -35.12 -15.95 50.64
CA PRO A 323 -34.79 -14.96 51.66
C PRO A 323 -34.64 -15.53 53.08
N GLU A 324 -33.40 -15.67 53.54
CA GLU A 324 -33.08 -15.58 54.98
C GLU A 324 -32.61 -14.15 55.27
N GLU A 325 -33.56 -13.29 55.64
CA GLU A 325 -33.45 -12.30 56.73
C GLU A 325 -34.75 -11.46 56.72
N ARG A 326 -35.65 -11.82 57.64
CA ARG A 326 -36.61 -10.91 58.26
C ARG A 326 -35.94 -10.28 59.47
#